data_AF-A0A2D8G8L0-F1
#
_entry.id   AF-A0A2D8G8L0-F1
#
_cell.length_a   1.000
_cell.length_b   1.000
_cell.length_c   1.000
_cell.angle_alpha   90.00
_cell.angle_beta   90.00
_cell.angle_gamma   90.00
#
_symmetry.space_group_name_H-M   'P 1'
#
loop_
_entity.id
_entity.type
_entity.pdbx_description
1 polymer ?
#
loop_
_entity_poly.entity_id
_entity_poly.type
_entity_poly.pdbx_seq_one_letter_code
_entity_poly.pdbx_strand_id
1 'polypeptide(L)'
;MKKLKKFDLLQVKEKLKMQESISDLNAVEADSQKCQLIQNELEQLLDEYNSKVEEIAVNSFISDRHLMHKMLDQKEVMLNRLEFLENEKQAIIRQVANSKVKSDIYQRKQTELKREIKSELLKKNEDSSAKLKPNR
;
A
#
# COMPACT_ATOMS: atom_id res chain seq x y z
N MET A 1 29.31 5.47 16.69
CA MET A 1 28.28 6.54 16.60
C MET A 1 27.80 6.86 15.18
N LYS A 2 28.66 7.21 14.20
CA LYS A 2 28.23 7.56 12.83
C LYS A 2 27.37 6.47 12.15
N LYS A 3 27.72 5.20 12.32
CA LYS A 3 26.95 4.04 11.79
C LYS A 3 25.56 3.89 12.43
N LEU A 4 25.40 4.17 13.73
CA LEU A 4 24.09 4.13 14.40
C LEU A 4 23.14 5.19 13.85
N LYS A 5 23.62 6.44 13.72
CA LYS A 5 22.87 7.54 13.11
C LYS A 5 22.43 7.23 11.68
N LYS A 6 23.26 6.51 10.91
CA LYS A 6 22.89 6.05 9.56
C LYS A 6 21.69 5.09 9.61
N PHE A 7 21.64 4.16 10.55
CA PHE A 7 20.48 3.26 10.70
C PHE A 7 19.23 4.00 11.16
N ASP A 8 19.35 5.00 12.05
CA ASP A 8 18.22 5.85 12.44
C ASP A 8 17.63 6.58 11.22
N LEU A 9 18.46 7.19 10.39
CA LEU A 9 18.03 7.87 9.16
C LEU A 9 17.37 6.91 8.17
N LEU A 10 17.92 5.70 7.99
CA LEU A 10 17.32 4.68 7.13
C LEU A 10 15.96 4.23 7.64
N GLN A 11 15.78 4.10 8.96
CA GLN A 11 14.51 3.75 9.56
C GLN A 11 13.46 4.85 9.38
N VAL A 12 13.83 6.12 9.57
CA VAL A 12 12.96 7.26 9.31
C VAL A 12 12.54 7.31 7.84
N LYS A 13 13.48 7.07 6.92
CA LYS A 13 13.21 7.01 5.48
C LYS A 13 12.17 5.94 5.13
N GLU A 14 12.28 4.72 5.67
CA GLU A 14 11.29 3.66 5.41
C GLU A 14 9.94 3.96 6.03
N LYS A 15 9.88 4.65 7.18
CA LYS A 15 8.62 5.10 7.78
C LYS A 15 7.89 6.11 6.89
N LEU A 16 8.63 7.10 6.36
CA LEU A 16 8.06 8.10 5.44
C LEU A 16 7.52 7.43 4.18
N LYS A 17 8.32 6.54 3.58
CA LYS A 17 7.90 5.77 2.40
C LYS A 17 6.64 4.95 2.66
N MET A 18 6.54 4.31 3.82
CA MET A 18 5.35 3.54 4.20
C MET A 18 4.12 4.45 4.36
N GLN A 19 4.29 5.64 4.93
CA GLN A 19 3.20 6.61 5.07
C GLN A 19 2.69 7.10 3.70
N GLU A 20 3.59 7.38 2.76
CA GLU A 20 3.24 7.71 1.37
C GLU A 20 2.45 6.56 0.73
N SER A 21 2.95 5.33 0.81
CA SER A 21 2.25 4.15 0.26
C SER A 21 0.88 3.90 0.89
N ILE A 22 0.69 4.18 2.19
CA ILE A 22 -0.62 4.09 2.84
C ILE A 22 -1.57 5.17 2.32
N SER A 23 -1.08 6.38 2.06
CA SER A 23 -1.88 7.43 1.44
C SER A 23 -2.34 7.02 0.03
N ASP A 24 -1.44 6.44 -0.77
CA ASP A 24 -1.76 5.94 -2.11
C ASP A 24 -2.81 4.82 -2.04
N LEU A 25 -2.69 3.91 -1.05
CA LEU A 25 -3.67 2.85 -0.83
C LEU A 25 -5.07 3.41 -0.56
N ASN A 26 -5.19 4.41 0.31
CA ASN A 26 -6.47 5.03 0.62
C ASN A 26 -7.10 5.70 -0.62
N ALA A 27 -6.28 6.29 -1.50
CA ALA A 27 -6.76 6.87 -2.74
C ALA A 27 -7.29 5.80 -3.71
N VAL A 28 -6.57 4.68 -3.86
CA VAL A 28 -7.01 3.54 -4.67
C VAL A 28 -8.31 2.93 -4.13
N GLU A 29 -8.42 2.76 -2.81
CA GLU A 29 -9.64 2.25 -2.17
C GLU A 29 -10.84 3.19 -2.39
N ALA A 30 -10.63 4.50 -2.27
CA ALA A 30 -11.69 5.47 -2.54
C ALA A 30 -12.15 5.47 -4.02
N ASP A 31 -11.22 5.28 -4.97
CA ASP A 31 -11.57 5.17 -6.39
C ASP A 31 -12.32 3.86 -6.68
N SER A 32 -11.86 2.76 -6.09
CA SER A 32 -12.52 1.45 -6.22
C SER A 32 -13.96 1.49 -5.70
N GLN A 33 -14.21 2.14 -4.55
CA GLN A 33 -15.55 2.34 -4.02
C GLN A 33 -16.46 3.13 -4.96
N LYS A 34 -15.93 4.17 -5.62
CA LYS A 34 -16.70 4.95 -6.61
C LYS A 34 -17.04 4.11 -7.83
N CYS A 35 -16.09 3.36 -8.38
CA CYS A 35 -16.34 2.47 -9.51
C CYS A 35 -17.37 1.40 -9.17
N GLN A 36 -17.32 0.83 -7.96
CA GLN A 36 -18.30 -0.15 -7.49
C GLN A 36 -19.71 0.46 -7.42
N LEU A 37 -19.83 1.69 -6.93
CA LEU A 37 -21.11 2.40 -6.86
C LEU A 37 -21.67 2.67 -8.26
N ILE A 38 -20.86 3.19 -9.18
CA ILE A 38 -21.26 3.43 -10.58
C ILE A 38 -21.68 2.13 -11.25
N GLN A 39 -20.94 1.03 -11.03
CA GLN A 39 -21.29 -0.27 -11.60
C GLN A 39 -22.67 -0.75 -11.10
N ASN A 40 -22.94 -0.61 -9.80
CA ASN A 40 -24.22 -1.00 -9.23
C ASN A 40 -25.37 -0.14 -9.77
N GLU A 41 -25.17 1.17 -9.91
CA GLU A 41 -26.16 2.08 -10.51
C GLU A 41 -26.44 1.72 -11.98
N LEU A 42 -25.41 1.39 -12.76
CA LEU A 42 -25.56 0.94 -14.15
C LEU A 42 -26.35 -0.37 -14.22
N GLU A 43 -26.09 -1.31 -13.30
CA GLU A 43 -26.80 -2.59 -13.24
C GLU A 43 -28.28 -2.40 -12.88
N GLN A 44 -28.58 -1.55 -11.89
CA GLN A 44 -29.96 -1.20 -11.55
C GLN A 44 -30.71 -0.55 -12.71
N LEU A 45 -30.08 0.41 -13.40
CA LEU A 45 -30.69 1.08 -14.55
C LEU A 45 -30.94 0.10 -15.72
N LEU A 46 -30.04 -0.87 -15.94
CA LEU A 46 -30.23 -1.91 -16.95
C LEU A 46 -31.39 -2.85 -16.59
N ASP A 47 -31.51 -3.22 -15.32
CA ASP A 47 -32.60 -4.07 -14.84
C ASP A 47 -33.96 -3.35 -14.93
N GLU A 48 -34.02 -2.09 -14.49
CA GLU A 48 -35.19 -1.24 -14.66
C GLU A 48 -35.58 -1.09 -16.13
N TYR A 49 -34.60 -0.93 -17.02
CA TYR A 49 -34.86 -0.83 -18.45
C TYR A 49 -35.47 -2.13 -19.00
N ASN A 50 -34.84 -3.27 -18.71
CA ASN A 50 -35.33 -4.59 -19.16
C ASN A 50 -36.78 -4.86 -18.68
N SER A 51 -37.17 -4.33 -17.52
CA SER A 51 -38.54 -4.45 -17.00
C SER A 51 -39.59 -3.61 -17.75
N LYS A 52 -39.17 -2.56 -18.48
CA LYS A 52 -40.06 -1.58 -19.16
C LYS A 52 -40.17 -1.80 -20.68
N VAL A 53 -39.43 -2.74 -21.26
CA VAL A 53 -39.34 -2.95 -22.72
C VAL A 53 -40.68 -3.31 -23.37
N GLU A 54 -41.68 -3.81 -22.62
CA GLU A 54 -42.99 -4.18 -23.18
C GLU A 54 -43.89 -2.99 -23.58
N GLU A 55 -43.62 -1.75 -23.14
CA GLU A 55 -44.53 -0.59 -23.34
C GLU A 55 -44.07 0.45 -24.39
N ILE A 56 -43.00 0.21 -25.14
CA ILE A 56 -42.25 1.28 -25.82
C ILE A 56 -42.57 1.43 -27.33
N ALA A 57 -42.85 2.67 -27.79
CA ALA A 57 -43.05 3.03 -29.20
C ALA A 57 -41.76 2.91 -30.05
N VAL A 58 -41.88 2.73 -31.37
CA VAL A 58 -40.74 2.38 -32.28
C VAL A 58 -39.56 3.37 -32.25
N ASN A 59 -39.81 4.68 -32.14
CA ASN A 59 -38.73 5.68 -32.10
C ASN A 59 -38.04 5.75 -30.73
N SER A 60 -38.78 5.56 -29.63
CA SER A 60 -38.17 5.40 -28.30
C SER A 60 -37.36 4.11 -28.26
N PHE A 61 -37.83 3.02 -28.87
CA PHE A 61 -37.10 1.76 -28.95
C PHE A 61 -35.68 1.89 -29.55
N ILE A 62 -35.49 2.70 -30.61
CA ILE A 62 -34.17 2.91 -31.23
C ILE A 62 -33.25 3.74 -30.31
N SER A 63 -33.75 4.84 -29.76
CA SER A 63 -32.98 5.69 -28.84
C SER A 63 -32.60 4.93 -27.57
N ASP A 64 -33.53 4.15 -27.04
CA ASP A 64 -33.37 3.39 -25.82
C ASP A 64 -32.41 2.22 -25.99
N ARG A 65 -32.43 1.56 -27.16
CA ARG A 65 -31.42 0.55 -27.51
C ARG A 65 -30.01 1.15 -27.55
N HIS A 66 -29.85 2.35 -28.12
CA HIS A 66 -28.55 3.03 -28.14
C HIS A 66 -28.05 3.38 -26.74
N LEU A 67 -28.97 3.80 -25.86
CA LEU A 67 -28.66 4.05 -24.46
C LEU A 67 -28.21 2.77 -23.74
N MET A 68 -28.92 1.65 -23.93
CA MET A 68 -28.55 0.35 -23.37
C MET A 68 -27.14 -0.07 -23.80
N HIS A 69 -26.79 0.04 -25.09
CA HIS A 69 -25.45 -0.28 -25.57
C HIS A 69 -24.38 0.58 -24.88
N LYS A 70 -24.59 1.90 -24.76
CA LYS A 70 -23.67 2.79 -24.03
C LYS A 70 -23.50 2.41 -22.57
N MET A 71 -24.58 1.98 -21.91
CA MET A 71 -24.52 1.54 -20.51
C MET A 71 -23.75 0.24 -20.34
N LEU A 72 -23.91 -0.71 -21.27
CA LEU A 72 -23.12 -1.94 -21.30
C LEU A 72 -21.64 -1.65 -21.53
N ASP A 73 -21.31 -0.75 -22.47
CA ASP A 73 -19.93 -0.30 -22.71
C ASP A 73 -19.34 0.33 -21.43
N GLN A 74 -20.10 1.20 -20.76
CA GLN A 74 -19.66 1.80 -19.49
C GLN A 74 -19.47 0.75 -18.38
N LYS A 75 -20.33 -0.27 -18.31
CA LYS A 75 -20.18 -1.38 -17.36
C LYS A 75 -18.88 -2.14 -17.58
N GLU A 76 -18.52 -2.42 -18.84
CA GLU A 76 -17.24 -3.05 -19.17
C GLU A 76 -16.05 -2.17 -18.79
N VAL A 77 -16.12 -0.87 -19.06
CA VAL A 77 -15.08 0.09 -18.63
C VAL A 77 -14.90 0.09 -17.11
N MET A 78 -16.00 0.01 -16.33
CA MET A 78 -15.92 -0.07 -14.87
C MET A 78 -15.29 -1.38 -14.38
N LEU A 79 -15.62 -2.51 -15.00
CA LEU A 79 -15.01 -3.81 -14.67
C LEU A 79 -13.49 -3.78 -14.91
N ASN A 80 -13.07 -3.28 -16.07
CA ASN A 80 -11.65 -3.14 -16.42
C ASN A 80 -10.92 -2.20 -15.42
N ARG A 81 -11.58 -1.12 -15.01
CA ARG A 81 -11.03 -0.19 -14.02
C ARG A 81 -10.89 -0.83 -12.64
N LEU A 82 -11.88 -1.60 -12.19
CA LEU A 82 -11.82 -2.31 -10.92
C LEU A 82 -10.69 -3.35 -10.89
N GLU A 83 -10.50 -4.10 -11.97
CA GLU A 83 -9.38 -5.04 -12.10
C GLU A 83 -8.03 -4.30 -12.02
N PHE A 84 -7.91 -3.17 -12.72
CA PHE A 84 -6.71 -2.34 -12.65
C PHE A 84 -6.43 -1.84 -11.22
N LEU A 85 -7.44 -1.32 -10.53
CA LEU A 85 -7.29 -0.81 -9.17
C LEU A 85 -6.93 -1.90 -8.16
N GLU A 86 -7.48 -3.12 -8.31
CA GLU A 86 -7.08 -4.25 -7.46
C GLU A 86 -5.62 -4.63 -7.69
N ASN A 87 -5.13 -4.59 -8.93
CA ASN A 87 -3.71 -4.80 -9.22
C ASN A 87 -2.81 -3.73 -8.58
N GLU A 88 -3.21 -2.45 -8.64
CA GLU A 88 -2.49 -1.35 -7.97
C GLU A 88 -2.45 -1.54 -6.45
N LYS A 89 -3.59 -1.88 -5.84
CA LYS A 89 -3.70 -2.19 -4.43
C LYS A 89 -2.74 -3.30 -4.02
N GLN A 90 -2.71 -4.41 -4.76
CA GLN A 90 -1.78 -5.51 -4.48
C GLN A 90 -0.32 -5.08 -4.62
N ALA A 91 0.01 -4.23 -5.59
CA ALA A 91 1.35 -3.69 -5.74
C ALA A 91 1.75 -2.81 -4.55
N ILE A 92 0.88 -1.93 -4.07
CA ILE A 92 1.11 -1.06 -2.91
C ILE A 92 1.30 -1.89 -1.63
N ILE A 93 0.46 -2.91 -1.41
CA ILE A 93 0.59 -3.82 -0.26
C ILE A 93 1.97 -4.50 -0.25
N ARG A 94 2.46 -4.96 -1.40
CA ARG A 94 3.81 -5.54 -1.53
C ARG A 94 4.90 -4.52 -1.20
N GLN A 95 4.73 -3.26 -1.62
CA GLN A 95 5.69 -2.20 -1.29
C GLN A 95 5.74 -1.93 0.22
N VAL A 96 4.58 -1.85 0.89
CA VAL A 96 4.49 -1.69 2.35
C VAL A 96 5.15 -2.85 3.07
N ALA A 97 4.88 -4.09 2.64
CA ALA A 97 5.50 -5.29 3.22
C ALA A 97 7.04 -5.26 3.09
N ASN A 98 7.56 -4.88 1.91
CA ASN A 98 8.99 -4.75 1.66
C ASN A 98 9.64 -3.67 2.54
N SER A 99 8.99 -2.52 2.72
CA SER A 99 9.48 -1.46 3.61
C SER A 99 9.49 -1.90 5.08
N LYS A 100 8.50 -2.69 5.51
CA LYS A 100 8.48 -3.28 6.85
C LYS A 100 9.68 -4.22 7.06
N VAL A 101 9.94 -5.13 6.12
CA VAL A 101 11.11 -6.03 6.18
C VAL A 101 12.43 -5.25 6.26
N LYS A 102 12.59 -4.19 5.46
CA LYS A 102 13.79 -3.33 5.51
C LYS A 102 13.95 -2.64 6.86
N SER A 103 12.87 -2.10 7.41
CA SER A 103 12.85 -1.49 8.74
C SER A 103 13.30 -2.48 9.81
N ASP A 104 12.79 -3.71 9.79
CA ASP A 104 13.17 -4.76 10.73
C ASP A 104 14.66 -5.13 10.62
N ILE A 105 15.19 -5.23 9.40
CA ILE A 105 16.63 -5.45 9.18
C ILE A 105 17.47 -4.32 9.78
N TYR A 106 17.06 -3.06 9.59
CA TYR A 106 17.76 -1.91 10.17
C TYR A 106 17.72 -1.92 11.70
N GLN A 107 16.58 -2.28 12.31
CA GLN A 107 16.47 -2.42 13.76
C GLN A 107 17.37 -3.55 14.31
N ARG A 108 17.43 -4.70 13.64
CA ARG A 108 18.31 -5.82 14.04
C ARG A 108 19.78 -5.41 14.00
N LYS A 109 20.23 -4.84 12.87
CA LYS A 109 21.61 -4.34 12.71
C LYS A 109 21.96 -3.25 13.73
N GLN A 110 20.99 -2.41 14.08
CA GLN A 110 21.20 -1.39 15.09
C GLN A 110 21.40 -2.01 16.48
N THR A 111 20.59 -2.99 16.84
CA THR A 111 20.71 -3.73 18.10
C THR A 111 22.04 -4.48 18.21
N GLU A 112 22.46 -5.16 17.14
CA GLU A 112 23.76 -5.83 17.04
C GLU A 112 24.91 -4.85 17.27
N LEU A 113 24.92 -3.74 16.54
CA LEU A 113 25.96 -2.72 16.68
C LEU A 113 25.99 -2.09 18.09
N LYS A 114 24.83 -1.90 18.73
CA LYS A 114 24.75 -1.43 20.12
C LYS A 114 25.38 -2.45 21.09
N ARG A 115 25.15 -3.75 20.87
CA ARG A 115 25.77 -4.83 21.67
C ARG A 115 27.28 -4.90 21.47
N GLU A 116 27.74 -4.80 20.22
CA GLU A 116 29.18 -4.77 19.90
C GLU A 116 29.88 -3.61 20.60
N ILE A 117 29.36 -2.39 20.47
CA ILE A 117 29.92 -1.20 21.13
C ILE A 117 29.97 -1.39 22.66
N LYS A 118 28.89 -1.93 23.26
CA LYS A 118 28.86 -2.20 24.71
C LYS A 118 29.92 -3.22 25.11
N SER A 119 30.09 -4.29 24.32
CA SER A 119 31.09 -5.33 24.58
C SER A 119 32.52 -4.83 24.44
N GLU A 120 32.81 -3.98 23.44
CA GLU A 120 34.14 -3.36 23.27
C GLU A 120 34.47 -2.41 24.42
N LEU A 121 33.49 -1.63 24.90
CA LEU A 121 33.67 -0.75 26.05
C LEU A 121 33.96 -1.53 27.34
N LEU A 122 33.28 -2.66 27.55
CA LEU A 122 33.53 -3.54 28.70
C LEU A 122 34.95 -4.14 28.66
N LYS A 123 35.37 -4.67 27.50
CA LYS A 123 36.74 -5.21 27.31
C LYS A 123 37.82 -4.15 27.56
N LYS A 124 37.65 -2.93 27.05
CA LYS A 124 38.59 -1.82 27.30
C LYS A 124 38.70 -1.45 28.78
N ASN A 125 37.61 -1.53 29.53
CA ASN A 125 37.62 -1.25 30.97
C ASN A 125 38.32 -2.37 31.77
N GLU A 126 38.14 -3.64 31.39
CA GLU A 126 38.84 -4.78 32.01
C GLU A 126 40.35 -4.75 31.74
N ASP A 127 40.76 -4.48 30.50
CA ASP A 127 42.18 -4.33 30.13
C ASP A 127 42.87 -3.16 30.85
N SER A 128 42.12 -2.08 31.12
CA SER A 128 42.62 -0.93 31.87
C SER A 128 42.76 -1.23 33.37
N SER A 129 41.85 -2.03 33.93
CA SER A 129 41.93 -2.51 35.33
C SER A 129 43.05 -3.53 35.54
N ALA A 130 43.31 -4.41 34.56
CA ALA A 130 44.39 -5.40 34.63
C ALA A 130 45.80 -4.77 34.63
N LYS A 131 45.98 -3.62 33.96
CA LYS A 131 47.26 -2.88 33.91
C LYS A 131 47.58 -2.09 35.19
N LEU A 132 46.63 -1.95 36.11
CA LEU A 132 46.78 -1.18 37.36
C LEU A 132 47.12 -2.04 38.59
N LYS A 133 47.26 -3.37 38.45
CA LYS A 133 47.73 -4.21 39.56
C LYS A 133 49.27 -4.09 39.69
N PRO A 134 49.81 -3.56 40.80
CA PRO A 134 51.26 -3.54 41.00
C PRO A 134 51.74 -4.95 41.32
N ASN A 135 52.82 -5.38 40.65
CA ASN A 135 53.60 -6.55 41.08
C ASN A 135 54.04 -6.32 42.54
N ARG A 136 53.58 -7.18 43.45
CA ARG A 136 54.17 -7.35 44.77
C ARG A 136 55.15 -8.50 44.72
#